data_AF-A0A6N4UYK6-F1
#
_entry.id   AF-A0A6N4UYK6-F1
#
_cell.length_a   1.000
_cell.length_b   1.000
_cell.length_c   1.000
_cell.angle_alpha   90.00
_cell.angle_beta   90.00
_cell.angle_gamma   90.00
#
_symmetry.space_group_name_H-M   'P 1'
#
loop_
_entity.id
_entity.type
_entity.pdbx_description
1 polymer ?
#
loop_
_entity_poly.entity_id
_entity_poly.type
_entity_poly.pdbx_seq_one_letter_code
_entity_poly.pdbx_strand_id
1 'polypeptide(L)'
;MKAFSRVLVVMVAAIAALFASTGISHAGLDNELSLVDGQDRTLTVQQWDTFLNGVFPLDRNRLTREWFHSGRAKYHVEGPGADEFEGTLELGYQIGFPWSLGVGINFSYTTPNILIDDGDITGPPFGLESVITPNLFPGVSISADLGNGPGIQEVATFSVDVKGPAGGVAVSNAHGTVTGAAGGVLLRPFARLIASTGDSVTTYGEPWNMN
;
A
#
# COMPACT_ATOMS: atom_id res chain seq x y z
N MET A 1 56.33 -26.24 -13.00
CA MET A 1 55.38 -25.91 -11.90
C MET A 1 54.97 -24.43 -11.84
N LYS A 2 55.85 -23.45 -12.09
CA LYS A 2 55.51 -22.01 -12.00
C LYS A 2 54.53 -21.49 -13.08
N ALA A 3 54.56 -22.05 -14.29
CA ALA A 3 53.67 -21.64 -15.39
C ALA A 3 52.21 -22.12 -15.18
N PHE A 4 52.03 -23.38 -14.78
CA PHE A 4 50.70 -23.94 -14.47
C PHE A 4 49.99 -23.19 -13.33
N SER A 5 50.74 -22.81 -12.29
CA SER A 5 50.18 -22.03 -11.18
C SER A 5 49.75 -20.62 -11.62
N ARG A 6 50.48 -19.97 -12.53
CA ARG A 6 50.11 -18.66 -13.09
C ARG A 6 48.86 -18.74 -13.97
N VAL A 7 48.75 -19.77 -14.80
CA VAL A 7 47.56 -19.98 -15.63
C VAL A 7 46.32 -20.24 -14.76
N LEU A 8 46.46 -21.05 -13.71
CA LEU A 8 45.38 -21.32 -12.77
C LEU A 8 44.89 -20.04 -12.06
N VAL A 9 45.81 -19.19 -11.60
CA VAL A 9 45.47 -17.93 -10.93
C VAL A 9 44.76 -16.97 -11.88
N VAL A 10 45.21 -16.86 -13.13
CA VAL A 10 44.54 -16.03 -14.15
C VAL A 10 43.14 -16.55 -14.46
N MET A 11 42.96 -17.88 -14.52
CA MET A 11 41.65 -18.49 -14.75
C MET A 11 40.69 -18.24 -13.58
N VAL A 12 41.17 -18.38 -12.35
CA VAL A 12 40.38 -18.12 -11.13
C VAL A 12 40.02 -16.63 -11.04
N ALA A 13 40.95 -15.73 -11.38
CA ALA A 13 40.67 -14.30 -11.40
C ALA A 13 39.65 -13.92 -12.49
N ALA A 14 39.72 -14.53 -13.67
CA ALA A 14 38.73 -14.32 -14.74
C ALA A 14 37.34 -14.83 -14.36
N ILE A 15 37.25 -15.99 -13.67
CA ILE A 15 35.99 -16.53 -13.16
C ILE A 15 35.45 -15.64 -12.03
N ALA A 16 36.29 -15.18 -11.10
CA ALA A 16 35.87 -14.27 -10.05
C ALA A 16 35.38 -12.92 -10.59
N ALA A 17 35.98 -12.43 -11.69
CA ALA A 17 35.53 -11.22 -12.38
C ALA A 17 34.17 -11.41 -13.07
N LEU A 18 33.84 -12.62 -13.57
CA LEU A 18 32.49 -12.94 -14.06
C LEU A 18 31.44 -12.92 -12.94
N PHE A 19 31.78 -13.31 -11.71
CA PHE A 19 30.88 -13.24 -10.57
C PHE A 19 30.82 -11.83 -9.92
N ALA A 20 31.72 -10.94 -10.30
CA ALA A 20 31.76 -9.54 -9.86
C ALA A 20 31.13 -8.57 -10.87
N SER A 21 30.49 -9.06 -11.94
CA SER A 21 29.76 -8.21 -12.87
C SER A 21 28.50 -7.66 -12.19
N THR A 22 28.65 -6.45 -11.64
CA THR A 22 27.66 -5.38 -11.59
C THR A 22 26.21 -5.83 -11.38
N GLY A 23 25.67 -5.59 -10.18
CA GLY A 23 24.22 -5.53 -10.00
C GLY A 23 23.65 -4.55 -11.03
N ILE A 24 22.97 -5.09 -12.04
CA ILE A 24 22.30 -4.28 -13.05
C ILE A 24 21.11 -3.67 -12.31
N SER A 25 21.22 -2.40 -11.92
CA SER A 25 20.04 -1.61 -11.60
C SER A 25 19.22 -1.57 -12.89
N HIS A 26 18.19 -2.40 -12.96
CA HIS A 26 17.33 -2.50 -14.12
C HIS A 26 16.56 -1.18 -14.22
N ALA A 27 16.98 -0.29 -15.14
CA ALA A 27 16.13 0.79 -15.62
C ALA A 27 15.14 0.16 -16.62
N GLY A 28 14.15 -0.57 -16.11
CA GLY A 28 13.33 -1.51 -16.85
C GLY A 28 11.95 -0.95 -17.18
N LEU A 29 11.46 -1.25 -18.38
CA LEU A 29 10.04 -1.15 -18.68
C LEU A 29 9.34 -2.29 -17.93
N ASP A 30 8.44 -1.95 -17.02
CA ASP A 30 7.70 -2.95 -16.23
C ASP A 30 6.48 -3.45 -17.01
N ASN A 31 5.74 -2.52 -17.63
CA ASN A 31 4.53 -2.81 -18.40
C ASN A 31 4.16 -1.63 -19.30
N GLU A 32 3.42 -1.92 -20.36
CA GLU A 32 2.89 -0.92 -21.29
C GLU A 32 1.55 -1.36 -21.85
N LEU A 33 0.76 -0.37 -22.28
CA LEU A 33 -0.49 -0.59 -23.00
C LEU A 33 -0.69 0.52 -24.04
N SER A 34 -1.23 0.14 -25.19
CA SER A 34 -1.58 1.06 -26.28
C SER A 34 -3.08 1.01 -26.58
N LEU A 35 -3.64 2.16 -26.93
CA LEU A 35 -5.03 2.35 -27.33
C LEU A 35 -5.07 3.25 -28.58
N VAL A 36 -5.86 2.88 -29.58
CA VAL A 36 -6.23 3.81 -30.65
C VAL A 36 -7.46 4.59 -30.20
N ASP A 37 -7.36 5.91 -30.13
CA ASP A 37 -8.41 6.79 -29.63
C ASP A 37 -9.45 7.17 -30.70
N GLY A 38 -10.47 7.95 -30.30
CA GLY A 38 -11.54 8.38 -31.21
C GLY A 38 -11.11 9.33 -32.34
N GLN A 39 -9.85 9.78 -32.37
CA GLN A 39 -9.28 10.66 -33.39
C GLN A 39 -8.20 9.96 -34.24
N ASP A 40 -8.16 8.62 -34.21
CA ASP A 40 -7.17 7.79 -34.89
C ASP A 40 -5.71 8.05 -34.42
N ARG A 41 -5.53 8.50 -33.16
CA ARG A 41 -4.21 8.59 -32.52
C ARG A 41 -3.93 7.32 -31.72
N THR A 42 -2.70 6.84 -31.77
CA THR A 42 -2.24 5.73 -30.93
C THR A 42 -1.66 6.30 -29.63
N LEU A 43 -2.35 6.12 -28.52
CA LEU A 43 -1.93 6.49 -27.18
C LEU A 43 -1.24 5.29 -26.52
N THR A 44 0.02 5.44 -26.15
CA THR A 44 0.79 4.45 -25.41
C THR A 44 1.15 5.00 -24.04
N VAL A 45 0.87 4.23 -22.99
CA VAL A 45 1.30 4.54 -21.61
C VAL A 45 2.19 3.41 -21.11
N GLN A 46 3.24 3.79 -20.37
CA GLN A 46 4.27 2.88 -19.89
C GLN A 46 4.58 3.14 -18.43
N GLN A 47 4.86 2.07 -17.70
CA GLN A 47 5.32 2.09 -16.31
C GLN A 47 6.76 1.57 -16.25
N TRP A 48 7.62 2.32 -15.56
CA TRP A 48 9.05 2.05 -15.47
C TRP A 48 9.53 2.12 -14.04
N ASP A 49 10.53 1.32 -13.72
CA ASP A 49 11.30 1.36 -12.48
C ASP A 49 10.42 1.32 -11.21
N THR A 50 9.33 0.57 -11.27
CA THR A 50 8.34 0.52 -10.19
C THR A 50 8.91 -0.22 -9.00
N PHE A 51 8.93 0.46 -7.87
CA PHE A 51 9.39 -0.10 -6.62
C PHE A 51 8.46 0.32 -5.47
N LEU A 52 7.84 -0.67 -4.84
CA LEU A 52 7.03 -0.52 -3.64
C LEU A 52 7.77 -1.13 -2.46
N ASN A 53 8.46 -0.27 -1.71
CA ASN A 53 9.30 -0.67 -0.59
C ASN A 53 8.50 -0.72 0.71
N GLY A 54 8.04 -1.90 1.12
CA GLY A 54 7.43 -2.11 2.43
C GLY A 54 8.45 -1.96 3.55
N VAL A 55 8.11 -1.15 4.56
CA VAL A 55 8.97 -0.90 5.73
C VAL A 55 8.26 -1.25 7.04
N PHE A 56 9.03 -1.39 8.11
CA PHE A 56 8.44 -1.54 9.43
C PHE A 56 7.63 -0.28 9.79
N PRO A 57 6.35 -0.43 10.21
CA PRO A 57 5.51 0.70 10.54
C PRO A 57 6.11 1.57 11.65
N LEU A 58 6.14 2.87 11.43
CA LEU A 58 6.68 3.85 12.37
C LEU A 58 5.89 3.88 13.70
N ASP A 59 4.58 3.61 13.63
CA ASP A 59 3.68 3.51 14.78
C ASP A 59 3.82 2.21 15.59
N ARG A 60 4.65 1.27 15.10
CA ARG A 60 4.88 -0.07 15.69
C ARG A 60 3.58 -0.88 15.85
N ASN A 61 2.54 -0.56 15.09
CA ASN A 61 1.28 -1.25 15.13
C ASN A 61 1.28 -2.43 14.16
N ARG A 62 0.86 -3.60 14.63
CA ARG A 62 0.79 -4.83 13.82
C ARG A 62 -0.28 -4.77 12.73
N LEU A 63 -1.25 -3.88 12.86
CA LEU A 63 -2.34 -3.65 11.90
C LEU A 63 -2.03 -2.53 10.89
N THR A 64 -0.87 -1.89 11.02
CA THR A 64 -0.41 -0.87 10.09
C THR A 64 0.52 -1.48 9.07
N ARG A 65 0.43 -1.01 7.82
CA ARG A 65 1.41 -1.22 6.75
C ARG A 65 1.89 0.13 6.25
N GLU A 66 3.17 0.21 5.95
CA GLU A 66 3.83 1.43 5.52
C GLU A 66 4.81 1.10 4.39
N TRP A 67 4.84 1.94 3.36
CA TRP A 67 5.68 1.72 2.20
C TRP A 67 6.11 3.03 1.54
N PHE A 68 7.12 2.93 0.68
CA PHE A 68 7.56 3.99 -0.20
C PHE A 68 7.41 3.58 -1.67
N HIS A 69 6.74 4.42 -2.45
CA HIS A 69 6.52 4.24 -3.88
C HIS A 69 7.54 5.04 -4.69
N SER A 70 8.27 4.35 -5.55
CA SER A 70 9.13 4.95 -6.58
C SER A 70 8.75 4.37 -7.94
N GLY A 71 8.88 5.17 -8.99
CA GLY A 71 8.58 4.74 -10.35
C GLY A 71 8.50 5.91 -11.31
N ARG A 72 8.32 5.60 -12.59
CA ARG A 72 8.20 6.58 -13.66
C ARG A 72 7.07 6.19 -14.59
N ALA A 73 6.19 7.14 -14.89
CA ALA A 73 5.23 7.01 -15.97
C ALA A 73 5.79 7.70 -17.21
N LYS A 74 5.67 7.05 -18.36
CA LYS A 74 5.94 7.65 -19.67
C LYS A 74 4.74 7.48 -20.57
N TYR A 75 4.63 8.36 -21.55
CA TYR A 75 3.63 8.23 -22.59
C TYR A 75 4.20 8.56 -23.96
N HIS A 76 3.58 7.99 -24.99
CA HIS A 76 3.83 8.30 -26.38
C HIS A 76 2.51 8.40 -27.13
N VAL A 77 2.40 9.36 -28.05
CA VAL A 77 1.24 9.58 -28.91
C VAL A 77 1.72 9.61 -30.34
N GLU A 78 1.15 8.76 -31.18
CA GLU A 78 1.41 8.71 -32.61
C GLU A 78 0.12 9.01 -33.38
N GLY A 79 0.24 9.53 -34.60
CA GLY A 79 -0.89 9.80 -35.49
C GLY A 79 -1.20 11.29 -35.70
N PRO A 80 -2.40 11.62 -36.20
CA PRO A 80 -2.76 12.99 -36.56
C PRO A 80 -2.83 13.90 -35.33
N GLY A 81 -2.17 15.05 -35.40
CA GLY A 81 -2.20 16.05 -34.32
C GLY A 81 -1.47 15.64 -33.03
N ALA A 82 -0.59 14.64 -33.08
CA ALA A 82 0.17 14.18 -31.91
C ALA A 82 1.01 15.29 -31.25
N ASP A 83 1.55 16.22 -32.05
CA ASP A 83 2.34 17.35 -31.54
C ASP A 83 1.55 18.34 -30.68
N GLU A 84 0.23 18.38 -30.88
CA GLU A 84 -0.72 19.24 -30.16
C GLU A 84 -1.49 18.46 -29.08
N PHE A 85 -1.04 17.25 -28.75
CA PHE A 85 -1.66 16.46 -27.69
C PHE A 85 -1.64 17.22 -26.35
N GLU A 86 -2.77 17.20 -25.66
CA GLU A 86 -2.91 17.67 -24.28
C GLU A 86 -3.63 16.60 -23.47
N GLY A 87 -3.19 16.38 -22.23
CA GLY A 87 -3.78 15.38 -21.36
C GLY A 87 -3.22 15.42 -19.95
N THR A 88 -3.55 14.40 -19.17
CA THR A 88 -3.11 14.21 -17.79
C THR A 88 -2.43 12.85 -17.67
N LEU A 89 -1.24 12.84 -17.05
CA LEU A 89 -0.46 11.65 -16.75
C LEU A 89 -0.51 11.36 -15.26
N GLU A 90 -0.85 10.12 -14.92
CA GLU A 90 -0.96 9.66 -13.53
C GLU A 90 -0.14 8.40 -13.30
N LEU A 91 0.42 8.30 -12.09
CA LEU A 91 1.03 7.08 -11.58
C LEU A 91 0.49 6.85 -10.17
N GLY A 92 0.11 5.61 -9.87
CA GLY A 92 -0.50 5.29 -8.60
C GLY A 92 -0.56 3.79 -8.34
N TYR A 93 -1.38 3.42 -7.36
CA TYR A 93 -1.66 2.03 -7.06
C TYR A 93 -3.07 1.85 -6.50
N GLN A 94 -3.61 0.66 -6.70
CA GLN A 94 -4.79 0.19 -6.00
C GLN A 94 -4.36 -0.55 -4.73
N ILE A 95 -5.05 -0.30 -3.62
CA ILE A 95 -4.84 -0.98 -2.35
C ILE A 95 -6.06 -1.83 -2.00
N GLY A 96 -5.81 -3.06 -1.56
CA GLY A 96 -6.86 -3.97 -1.11
C GLY A 96 -6.41 -4.83 0.06
N PHE A 97 -7.32 -5.00 1.03
CA PHE A 97 -7.16 -5.95 2.13
C PHE A 97 -8.54 -6.49 2.54
N PRO A 98 -8.63 -7.78 2.94
CA PRO A 98 -9.91 -8.46 3.11
C PRO A 98 -10.66 -8.07 4.38
N TRP A 99 -9.95 -7.66 5.45
CA TRP A 99 -10.57 -7.42 6.75
C TRP A 99 -10.12 -6.12 7.40
N SER A 100 -11.07 -5.38 7.98
CA SER A 100 -10.77 -4.30 8.90
C SER A 100 -10.80 -4.84 10.33
N LEU A 101 -9.76 -4.58 11.12
CA LEU A 101 -9.67 -5.01 12.51
C LEU A 101 -9.50 -3.80 13.43
N GLY A 102 -10.48 -3.58 14.29
CA GLY A 102 -10.39 -2.68 15.45
C GLY A 102 -10.15 -3.48 16.72
N VAL A 103 -9.18 -3.06 17.54
CA VAL A 103 -8.95 -3.68 18.86
C VAL A 103 -9.20 -2.64 19.94
N GLY A 104 -10.16 -2.90 20.82
CA GLY A 104 -10.47 -2.10 21.99
C GLY A 104 -10.12 -2.86 23.26
N ILE A 105 -9.30 -2.26 24.12
CA ILE A 105 -9.04 -2.77 25.47
C ILE A 105 -9.71 -1.81 26.45
N ASN A 106 -10.64 -2.32 27.26
CA ASN A 106 -11.35 -1.53 28.25
C ASN A 106 -10.98 -2.00 29.67
N PHE A 107 -10.49 -1.07 30.48
CA PHE A 107 -10.31 -1.26 31.91
C PHE A 107 -11.46 -0.57 32.63
N SER A 108 -12.20 -1.32 33.46
CA SER A 108 -13.26 -0.75 34.30
C SER A 108 -13.01 -1.07 35.77
N TYR A 109 -13.15 -0.04 36.59
CA TYR A 109 -13.15 -0.17 38.04
C TYR A 109 -14.25 0.73 38.59
N THR A 110 -15.18 0.12 39.33
CA THR A 110 -16.28 0.83 39.98
C THR A 110 -16.04 0.75 41.48
N THR A 111 -16.06 1.88 42.17
CA THR A 111 -15.94 1.91 43.62
C THR A 111 -17.09 1.13 44.26
N PRO A 112 -16.85 0.39 45.36
CA PRO A 112 -17.90 -0.35 46.04
C PRO A 112 -19.11 0.53 46.35
N ASN A 113 -20.30 0.05 45.99
CA ASN A 113 -21.56 0.72 46.25
C ASN A 113 -22.66 -0.33 46.45
N ILE A 114 -23.76 0.05 47.07
CA ILE A 114 -24.90 -0.84 47.34
C ILE A 114 -26.20 -0.18 46.87
N LEU A 115 -27.07 -0.97 46.25
CA LEU A 115 -28.45 -0.64 45.94
C LEU A 115 -29.32 -1.68 46.66
N ILE A 116 -30.30 -1.24 47.45
CA ILE A 116 -31.31 -2.16 48.02
C ILE A 116 -32.26 -2.55 46.89
N ASP A 117 -32.41 -3.86 46.69
CA ASP A 117 -33.28 -4.44 45.66
C ASP A 117 -34.32 -5.33 46.35
N ASP A 118 -35.60 -4.98 46.25
CA ASP A 118 -36.72 -5.66 46.90
C ASP A 118 -36.59 -5.89 48.44
N GLY A 119 -35.82 -5.05 49.15
CA GLY A 119 -35.65 -5.12 50.61
C GLY A 119 -36.71 -4.36 51.42
N ASP A 120 -37.06 -4.85 52.62
CA ASP A 120 -37.99 -4.18 53.53
C ASP A 120 -37.29 -3.08 54.35
N ILE A 121 -37.62 -1.82 54.04
CA ILE A 121 -37.05 -0.64 54.70
C ILE A 121 -37.77 -0.26 56.00
N THR A 122 -38.83 -0.96 56.38
CA THR A 122 -39.70 -0.58 57.51
C THR A 122 -39.35 -1.26 58.84
N GLY A 123 -38.56 -2.34 58.80
CA GLY A 123 -38.04 -3.04 59.98
C GLY A 123 -36.52 -3.27 59.89
N PRO A 124 -35.79 -3.39 61.01
CA PRO A 124 -34.37 -3.76 60.99
C PRO A 124 -34.17 -5.13 60.29
N PRO A 125 -33.19 -5.28 59.37
CA PRO A 125 -32.04 -4.41 59.12
C PRO A 125 -32.20 -3.39 57.97
N PHE A 126 -33.43 -2.95 57.71
CA PHE A 126 -33.75 -1.86 56.78
C PHE A 126 -33.36 -2.14 55.32
N GLY A 127 -33.60 -3.37 54.83
CA GLY A 127 -33.37 -3.78 53.45
C GLY A 127 -31.93 -4.16 53.10
N LEU A 128 -30.99 -4.11 54.06
CA LEU A 128 -29.58 -4.46 53.83
C LEU A 128 -29.34 -5.96 53.61
N GLU A 129 -30.34 -6.79 53.89
CA GLU A 129 -30.38 -8.23 53.60
C GLU A 129 -30.53 -8.55 52.10
N SER A 130 -30.94 -7.57 51.27
CA SER A 130 -31.12 -7.73 49.83
C SER A 130 -30.51 -6.54 49.07
N VAL A 131 -29.22 -6.67 48.72
CA VAL A 131 -28.47 -5.61 48.04
C VAL A 131 -27.82 -6.11 46.75
N ILE A 132 -27.83 -5.24 45.73
CA ILE A 132 -27.05 -5.37 44.52
C ILE A 132 -25.81 -4.49 44.63
N THR A 133 -24.65 -5.06 44.36
CA THR A 133 -23.38 -4.33 44.24
C THR A 133 -22.93 -4.28 42.78
N PRO A 134 -22.22 -3.23 42.34
CA PRO A 134 -21.44 -3.31 41.10
C PRO A 134 -20.31 -4.34 41.25
N ASN A 135 -19.59 -4.62 40.16
CA ASN A 135 -18.43 -5.51 40.20
C ASN A 135 -17.42 -5.06 41.28
N LEU A 136 -17.14 -5.96 42.23
CA LEU A 136 -16.28 -5.67 43.40
C LEU A 136 -14.79 -5.66 43.07
N PHE A 137 -14.42 -6.23 41.92
CA PHE A 137 -13.04 -6.29 41.44
C PHE A 137 -12.89 -5.47 40.15
N PRO A 138 -11.69 -4.90 39.91
CA PRO A 138 -11.37 -4.31 38.61
C PRO A 138 -11.49 -5.38 37.53
N GLY A 139 -12.10 -5.00 36.41
CA GLY A 139 -12.26 -5.85 35.24
C GLY A 139 -11.42 -5.33 34.07
N VAL A 140 -10.85 -6.27 33.31
CA VAL A 140 -10.30 -5.98 31.99
C VAL A 140 -11.11 -6.78 30.98
N SER A 141 -11.62 -6.10 29.97
CA SER A 141 -12.24 -6.74 28.82
C SER A 141 -11.48 -6.38 27.54
N ILE A 142 -11.41 -7.35 26.63
CA ILE A 142 -10.83 -7.18 25.30
C ILE A 142 -11.97 -7.43 24.31
N SER A 143 -12.23 -6.45 23.45
CA SER A 143 -13.09 -6.60 22.29
C SER A 143 -12.24 -6.48 21.03
N ALA A 144 -12.43 -7.40 20.09
CA ALA A 144 -11.81 -7.36 18.78
C ALA A 144 -12.93 -7.46 17.74
N ASP A 145 -13.11 -6.39 16.97
CA ASP A 145 -14.16 -6.27 15.98
C ASP A 145 -13.53 -6.48 14.59
N LEU A 146 -13.86 -7.61 13.97
CA LEU A 146 -13.43 -7.96 12.62
C LEU A 146 -14.58 -7.70 11.64
N GLY A 147 -14.40 -6.67 10.81
CA GLY A 147 -15.33 -6.30 9.74
C GLY A 147 -14.79 -6.66 8.35
N ASN A 148 -15.66 -6.60 7.35
CA ASN A 148 -15.22 -6.62 5.96
C ASN A 148 -14.28 -5.43 5.66
N GLY A 149 -13.26 -5.66 4.84
CA GLY A 149 -12.40 -4.59 4.35
C GLY A 149 -13.19 -3.53 3.57
N PRO A 150 -12.61 -2.34 3.36
CA PRO A 150 -13.26 -1.22 2.68
C PRO A 150 -13.41 -1.41 1.16
N GLY A 151 -13.05 -2.59 0.63
CA GLY A 151 -12.96 -2.84 -0.81
C GLY A 151 -11.59 -2.44 -1.38
N ILE A 152 -11.54 -2.27 -2.70
CA ILE A 152 -10.34 -1.81 -3.42
C ILE A 152 -10.41 -0.29 -3.51
N GLN A 153 -9.38 0.38 -3.02
CA GLN A 153 -9.23 1.83 -3.15
C GLN A 153 -8.11 2.16 -4.12
N GLU A 154 -8.21 3.30 -4.80
CA GLU A 154 -7.18 3.77 -5.73
C GLU A 154 -6.52 5.04 -5.18
N VAL A 155 -5.19 5.10 -5.27
CA VAL A 155 -4.39 6.25 -4.84
C VAL A 155 -3.50 6.68 -6.00
N ALA A 156 -3.70 7.91 -6.47
CA ALA A 156 -2.77 8.56 -7.38
C ALA A 156 -1.60 9.15 -6.59
N THR A 157 -0.38 8.70 -6.89
CA THR A 157 0.85 9.27 -6.31
C THR A 157 1.16 10.63 -6.91
N PHE A 158 0.93 10.79 -8.21
CA PHE A 158 0.84 12.08 -8.87
C PHE A 158 -0.22 12.04 -9.97
N SER A 159 -0.74 13.22 -10.29
CA SER A 159 -1.61 13.48 -11.43
C SER A 159 -1.24 14.87 -11.96
N VAL A 160 -0.72 14.94 -13.18
CA VAL A 160 -0.14 16.17 -13.74
C VAL A 160 -0.49 16.33 -15.21
N ASP A 161 -0.67 17.58 -15.64
CA ASP A 161 -0.94 17.90 -17.03
C ASP A 161 0.31 17.74 -17.90
N VAL A 162 0.13 17.20 -19.10
CA VAL A 162 1.19 16.93 -20.08
C VAL A 162 0.77 17.42 -21.47
N LYS A 163 1.76 17.82 -22.28
CA LYS A 163 1.56 18.28 -23.65
C LYS A 163 2.61 17.72 -24.60
N GLY A 164 2.24 17.59 -25.87
CA GLY A 164 3.10 17.08 -26.93
C GLY A 164 3.12 15.55 -27.01
N PRO A 165 3.84 14.98 -28.00
CA PRO A 165 3.67 13.60 -28.44
C PRO A 165 4.42 12.57 -27.57
N ALA A 166 5.27 13.03 -26.66
CA ALA A 166 5.97 12.15 -25.73
C ALA A 166 6.36 12.92 -24.48
N GLY A 167 6.34 12.22 -23.34
CA GLY A 167 6.77 12.79 -22.08
C GLY A 167 6.87 11.74 -20.98
N GLY A 168 7.35 12.15 -19.82
CA GLY A 168 7.41 11.28 -18.67
C GLY A 168 7.72 12.01 -17.40
N VAL A 169 7.18 11.47 -16.31
CA VAL A 169 7.29 12.03 -14.96
C VAL A 169 7.70 10.90 -14.02
N ALA A 170 8.66 11.21 -13.15
CA ALA A 170 9.22 10.25 -12.21
C ALA A 170 8.96 10.71 -10.78
N VAL A 171 8.74 9.74 -9.91
CA VAL A 171 8.60 9.93 -8.47
C VAL A 171 9.55 9.00 -7.74
N SER A 172 10.11 9.47 -6.63
CA SER A 172 10.97 8.67 -5.77
C SER A 172 10.56 8.88 -4.31
N ASN A 173 10.44 7.76 -3.58
CA ASN A 173 10.11 7.72 -2.17
C ASN A 173 8.83 8.48 -1.77
N ALA A 174 7.78 8.41 -2.58
CA ALA A 174 6.47 8.86 -2.14
C ALA A 174 5.94 7.95 -1.02
N HIS A 175 5.48 8.53 0.07
CA HIS A 175 5.03 7.78 1.25
C HIS A 175 3.60 7.26 1.09
N GLY A 176 3.36 6.03 1.55
CA GLY A 176 2.02 5.45 1.66
C GLY A 176 1.86 4.66 2.95
N THR A 177 0.66 4.71 3.53
CA THR A 177 0.33 3.96 4.75
C THR A 177 -1.15 3.58 4.81
N VAL A 178 -1.45 2.46 5.46
CA VAL A 178 -2.81 2.07 5.84
C VAL A 178 -2.79 1.40 7.22
N THR A 179 -3.83 1.62 8.03
CA THR A 179 -3.98 1.00 9.35
C THR A 179 -5.31 0.28 9.49
N GLY A 180 -5.43 -0.54 10.54
CA GLY A 180 -6.60 -1.41 10.76
C GLY A 180 -6.73 -2.51 9.69
N ALA A 181 -5.66 -2.83 8.97
CA ALA A 181 -5.66 -3.82 7.91
C ALA A 181 -5.27 -5.20 8.45
N ALA A 182 -6.11 -6.19 8.17
CA ALA A 182 -5.86 -7.60 8.51
C ALA A 182 -6.06 -8.52 7.30
N GLY A 183 -5.31 -9.63 7.26
CA GLY A 183 -5.38 -10.62 6.18
C GLY A 183 -4.50 -10.34 4.96
N GLY A 184 -3.62 -9.34 5.02
CA GLY A 184 -2.68 -9.01 3.96
C GLY A 184 -3.10 -7.82 3.13
N VAL A 185 -2.15 -6.91 2.89
CA VAL A 185 -2.32 -5.74 2.03
C VAL A 185 -1.63 -6.02 0.70
N LEU A 186 -2.40 -5.92 -0.38
CA LEU A 186 -1.90 -5.97 -1.75
C LEU A 186 -1.95 -4.59 -2.37
N LEU A 187 -0.88 -4.24 -3.09
CA LEU A 187 -0.77 -3.01 -3.86
C LEU A 187 -0.62 -3.35 -5.34
N ARG A 188 -1.52 -2.88 -6.21
CA ARG A 188 -1.40 -3.04 -7.66
C ARG A 188 -1.03 -1.70 -8.29
N PRO A 189 0.20 -1.49 -8.75
CA PRO A 189 0.61 -0.25 -9.38
C PRO A 189 -0.03 -0.08 -10.77
N PHE A 190 -0.26 1.17 -11.16
CA PHE A 190 -0.75 1.54 -12.48
C PHE A 190 -0.13 2.84 -12.98
N ALA A 191 -0.06 2.98 -14.30
CA ALA A 191 0.19 4.25 -14.98
C ALA A 191 -0.98 4.54 -15.92
N ARG A 192 -1.51 5.76 -15.89
CA ARG A 192 -2.69 6.17 -16.64
C ARG A 192 -2.41 7.45 -17.44
N LEU A 193 -2.80 7.43 -18.70
CA LEU A 193 -2.83 8.60 -19.58
C LEU A 193 -4.28 8.92 -19.91
N ILE A 194 -4.68 10.18 -19.71
CA ILE A 194 -6.02 10.70 -20.02
C ILE A 194 -5.84 11.82 -21.03
N ALA A 195 -6.40 11.68 -22.23
CA ALA A 195 -6.44 12.75 -23.21
C ALA A 195 -7.46 13.82 -22.80
N SER A 196 -7.21 15.09 -23.14
CA SER A 196 -8.19 16.17 -22.93
C SER A 196 -9.50 15.97 -23.69
N THR A 197 -9.49 15.08 -24.71
CA THR A 197 -10.65 14.64 -25.48
C THR A 197 -11.54 13.63 -24.72
N GLY A 198 -11.08 13.12 -23.57
CA GLY A 198 -11.79 12.17 -22.71
C GLY A 198 -11.36 10.71 -22.86
N ASP A 199 -10.60 10.37 -23.91
CA ASP A 199 -10.01 9.04 -24.08
C ASP A 199 -8.98 8.75 -22.99
N SER A 200 -8.91 7.51 -22.49
CA SER A 200 -7.90 7.14 -21.49
C SER A 200 -7.39 5.73 -21.66
N VAL A 201 -6.11 5.53 -21.36
CA VAL A 201 -5.44 4.23 -21.37
C VAL A 201 -4.71 4.06 -20.05
N THR A 202 -4.84 2.89 -19.44
CA THR A 202 -4.20 2.56 -18.16
C THR A 202 -3.50 1.21 -18.27
N THR A 203 -2.20 1.19 -17.99
CA THR A 203 -1.43 -0.04 -17.82
C THR A 203 -1.34 -0.41 -16.34
N TYR A 204 -1.39 -1.70 -16.04
CA TYR A 204 -1.32 -2.24 -14.68
C TYR A 204 -0.10 -3.14 -14.54
N GLY A 205 0.62 -2.98 -13.43
CA GLY A 205 1.72 -3.86 -13.06
C GLY A 205 1.29 -5.05 -12.19
N GLU A 206 2.24 -5.94 -11.93
CA GLU A 206 2.05 -7.05 -11.01
C GLU A 206 1.77 -6.54 -9.57
N PRO A 207 0.84 -7.16 -8.82
CA PRO A 207 0.59 -6.78 -7.44
C PRO A 207 1.77 -7.09 -6.51
N TRP A 208 2.04 -6.18 -5.58
CA TRP A 208 3.05 -6.30 -4.54
C TRP A 208 2.40 -6.66 -3.20
N ASN A 209 2.99 -7.63 -2.51
CA ASN A 209 2.53 -8.04 -1.20
C ASN A 209 3.28 -7.27 -0.11
N MET A 210 2.53 -6.58 0.76
CA MET A 210 3.06 -5.76 1.86
C MET A 210 3.01 -6.49 3.21
N ASN A 211 2.78 -7.80 3.23
CA ASN A 211 2.67 -8.59 4.47
C ASN A 211 3.97 -9.30 4.87
#